data_AF-A0A257W592-F1
#
_entry.id   AF-A0A257W592-F1
#
_cell.length_a   1.000
_cell.length_b   1.000
_cell.length_c   1.000
_cell.angle_alpha   90.00
_cell.angle_beta   90.00
_cell.angle_gamma   90.00
#
_symmetry.space_group_name_H-M   'P 1'
#
loop_
_entity.id
_entity.type
_entity.pdbx_description
1 polymer ?
#
loop_
_entity_poly.entity_id
_entity_poly.type
_entity_poly.pdbx_seq_one_letter_code
_entity_poly.pdbx_strand_id
1 'polypeptide(L)'
;MTVGCARCHNHKFDPILQADYYRLQAVFAATELKDIEIVSPEEKAAHEAAMKAWNARLKPITDEIAAIEKPVRERIKEERKAKLEKRFLEAMAIPKEKRTPEQEKVAKEGNSQINPTWDVVVNAIEPKEKERRAGLRKQMHLLEFEKPEPLRTAYAVANMDKAPVTHILKIGDHRHKLDPVEPGFLTVLGALDAPVGPNGRRAALANWLARPEHPLTARVMVNRIWQLRMGSGLVPTPNDFGILGGKASNRKLLDWLAAEFVSSGWNIKHMDRLIVTTAAYRQAADIDAKKAAIDGENKYYWRMNRRRLEGEAIRDSLLAATGQLNTRMGGVPVKMPIEQ
;
A
#
# COMPACT_ATOMS: atom_id res chain seq x y z
N MET A 1 -20.22 -11.12 8.94
CA MET A 1 -19.65 -10.74 10.22
C MET A 1 -18.78 -9.56 9.91
N THR A 2 -19.16 -8.39 10.41
CA THR A 2 -18.40 -7.16 10.21
C THR A 2 -17.54 -6.90 11.45
N VAL A 3 -16.36 -6.31 11.27
CA VAL A 3 -15.46 -5.99 12.39
C VAL A 3 -15.46 -4.50 12.74
N GLY A 4 -16.15 -3.65 11.97
CA GLY A 4 -16.04 -2.19 12.07
C GLY A 4 -16.42 -1.62 13.44
N CYS A 5 -17.50 -2.11 14.06
CA CYS A 5 -17.91 -1.65 15.39
C CYS A 5 -16.87 -1.97 16.48
N ALA A 6 -16.10 -3.05 16.30
CA ALA A 6 -15.07 -3.49 17.24
C ALA A 6 -13.93 -2.45 17.41
N ARG A 7 -13.84 -1.44 16.53
CA ARG A 7 -12.86 -0.36 16.64
C ARG A 7 -12.99 0.44 17.94
N CYS A 8 -14.22 0.77 18.33
CA CYS A 8 -14.47 1.69 19.45
C CYS A 8 -14.89 0.98 20.75
N HIS A 9 -15.54 -0.17 20.64
CA HIS A 9 -16.03 -0.97 21.75
C HIS A 9 -16.11 -2.44 21.33
N ASN A 10 -16.28 -3.39 22.25
CA ASN A 10 -16.57 -4.77 21.86
C ASN A 10 -17.79 -4.81 20.93
N HIS A 11 -17.70 -5.57 19.84
CA HIS A 11 -18.73 -5.57 18.82
C HIS A 11 -20.11 -5.88 19.42
N LYS A 12 -21.14 -5.13 19.00
CA LYS A 12 -22.46 -5.13 19.69
C LYS A 12 -23.23 -6.44 19.55
N PHE A 13 -23.07 -7.14 18.43
CA PHE A 13 -23.87 -8.31 18.09
C PHE A 13 -23.00 -9.56 17.97
N ASP A 14 -22.09 -9.59 17.01
CA ASP A 14 -21.08 -10.65 16.91
C ASP A 14 -20.09 -10.57 18.09
N PRO A 15 -19.64 -11.70 18.66
CA PRO A 15 -18.76 -11.75 19.82
C PRO A 15 -17.30 -11.47 19.42
N ILE A 16 -17.06 -10.30 18.84
CA ILE A 16 -15.73 -9.82 18.46
C ILE A 16 -15.27 -8.81 19.51
N LEU A 17 -14.15 -9.13 20.17
CA LEU A 17 -13.54 -8.24 21.14
C LEU A 17 -12.90 -7.02 20.43
N GLN A 18 -12.89 -5.88 21.09
CA GLN A 18 -12.12 -4.73 20.64
C GLN A 18 -10.63 -5.07 20.51
N ALA A 19 -10.10 -5.88 21.43
CA ALA A 19 -8.73 -6.38 21.35
C ALA A 19 -8.47 -7.09 20.01
N ASP A 20 -9.37 -7.97 19.55
CA ASP A 20 -9.23 -8.69 18.28
C ASP A 20 -9.16 -7.76 17.07
N TYR A 21 -9.89 -6.65 17.08
CA TYR A 21 -9.80 -5.64 16.03
C TYR A 21 -8.39 -5.03 15.96
N TYR A 22 -7.82 -4.63 17.10
CA TYR A 22 -6.47 -4.05 17.14
C TYR A 22 -5.37 -5.09 16.90
N ARG A 23 -5.57 -6.34 17.32
CA ARG A 23 -4.68 -7.46 16.97
C ARG A 23 -4.65 -7.70 15.46
N LEU A 24 -5.81 -7.64 14.79
CA LEU A 24 -5.89 -7.75 13.33
C LEU A 24 -5.29 -6.51 12.64
N GLN A 25 -5.51 -5.31 13.17
CA GLN A 25 -4.85 -4.10 12.68
C GLN A 25 -3.33 -4.20 12.77
N ALA A 26 -2.79 -4.74 13.87
CA ALA A 26 -1.36 -4.91 14.07
C ALA A 26 -0.70 -5.78 12.99
N VAL A 27 -1.44 -6.70 12.35
CA VAL A 27 -0.96 -7.47 11.19
C VAL A 27 -0.50 -6.54 10.05
N PHE A 28 -1.20 -5.43 9.85
CA PHE A 28 -0.93 -4.46 8.78
C PHE A 28 -0.11 -3.26 9.24
N ALA A 29 0.00 -3.02 10.55
CA ALA A 29 0.71 -1.87 11.09
C ALA A 29 2.22 -1.84 10.76
N ALA A 30 2.81 -2.99 10.42
CA ALA A 30 4.22 -3.11 10.04
C ALA A 30 4.45 -2.97 8.52
N THR A 31 3.60 -2.20 7.83
CA THR A 31 3.70 -1.98 6.37
C THR A 31 4.03 -0.53 6.04
N GLU A 32 4.82 -0.36 4.99
CA GLU A 32 5.17 0.93 4.41
C GLU A 32 4.99 0.90 2.90
N LEU A 33 4.71 2.07 2.31
CA LEU A 33 4.75 2.25 0.87
C LEU A 33 6.10 2.82 0.49
N LYS A 34 6.83 2.14 -0.41
CA LYS A 34 8.10 2.63 -0.94
C LYS A 34 8.33 2.18 -2.36
N ASP A 35 9.20 2.91 -3.04
CA ASP A 35 9.75 2.49 -4.32
C ASP A 35 10.70 1.30 -4.08
N ILE A 36 10.34 0.15 -4.66
CA ILE A 36 11.19 -1.04 -4.66
C ILE A 36 11.88 -1.15 -6.01
N GLU A 37 13.16 -1.48 -6.00
CA GLU A 37 13.93 -1.77 -7.21
C GLU A 37 13.38 -3.04 -7.88
N ILE A 38 12.99 -2.92 -9.15
CA ILE A 38 12.46 -4.02 -9.97
C ILE A 38 13.45 -4.38 -11.07
N VAL A 39 14.69 -4.62 -10.66
CA VAL A 39 15.81 -4.98 -11.54
C VAL A 39 16.45 -6.27 -11.07
N SER A 40 17.10 -6.96 -11.99
CA SER A 40 17.90 -8.15 -11.69
C SER A 40 19.16 -7.79 -10.88
N PRO A 41 19.73 -8.74 -10.12
CA PRO A 41 21.02 -8.55 -9.43
C PRO A 41 22.14 -8.09 -10.39
N GLU A 42 22.14 -8.59 -11.63
CA GLU A 42 23.11 -8.25 -12.66
C GLU A 42 22.98 -6.78 -13.09
N GLU A 43 21.76 -6.33 -13.38
CA GLU A 43 21.48 -4.92 -13.70
C GLU A 43 21.86 -3.99 -12.55
N LYS A 44 21.58 -4.40 -11.31
CA LYS A 44 21.94 -3.63 -10.12
C LYS A 44 23.45 -3.49 -9.99
N ALA A 45 24.20 -4.59 -10.12
CA ALA A 45 25.66 -4.56 -10.06
C ALA A 45 26.28 -3.71 -11.18
N ALA A 46 25.73 -3.78 -12.40
CA ALA A 46 26.16 -2.95 -13.52
C ALA A 46 25.93 -1.45 -13.25
N HIS A 47 24.76 -1.08 -12.72
CA HIS A 47 24.47 0.29 -12.33
C HIS A 47 25.38 0.80 -11.20
N GLU A 48 25.63 -0.01 -10.16
CA GLU A 48 26.55 0.33 -9.07
C GLU A 48 27.98 0.57 -9.59
N ALA A 49 28.47 -0.26 -10.52
CA ALA A 49 29.76 -0.08 -11.17
C ALA A 49 29.82 1.20 -12.00
N ALA A 50 28.78 1.50 -12.79
CA ALA A 50 28.68 2.72 -13.58
C ALA A 50 28.64 3.97 -12.70
N MET A 51 27.85 3.94 -11.61
CA MET A 51 27.79 5.03 -10.63
C MET A 51 29.12 5.25 -9.93
N LYS A 52 29.85 4.16 -9.59
CA LYS A 52 31.19 4.26 -9.01
C LYS A 52 32.18 4.92 -9.98
N ALA A 53 32.17 4.53 -11.25
CA ALA A 53 33.03 5.13 -12.28
C ALA A 53 32.71 6.61 -12.49
N TRP A 54 31.43 6.97 -12.53
CA TRP A 54 30.97 8.37 -12.63
C TRP A 54 31.40 9.19 -11.41
N ASN A 55 31.17 8.69 -10.19
CA ASN A 55 31.60 9.36 -8.96
C ASN A 55 33.12 9.55 -8.89
N ALA A 56 33.92 8.60 -9.39
CA ALA A 56 35.37 8.72 -9.45
C ALA A 56 35.84 9.86 -10.37
N ARG A 57 35.10 10.14 -11.45
CA ARG A 57 35.34 11.30 -12.34
C ARG A 57 34.86 12.62 -11.73
N LEU A 58 33.75 12.59 -10.99
CA LEU A 58 33.18 13.78 -10.35
C LEU A 58 34.03 14.25 -9.17
N LYS A 59 34.54 13.31 -8.37
CA LYS A 59 35.27 13.58 -7.13
C LYS A 59 36.40 14.60 -7.27
N PRO A 60 37.36 14.47 -8.20
CA PRO A 60 38.45 15.45 -8.33
C PRO A 60 37.92 16.86 -8.65
N ILE A 61 36.90 16.98 -9.50
CA ILE A 61 36.28 18.28 -9.84
C ILE A 61 35.64 18.90 -8.60
N THR A 62 34.89 18.12 -7.82
CA THR A 62 34.25 18.61 -6.59
C THR A 62 35.27 18.96 -5.51
N ASP A 63 36.36 18.19 -5.39
CA ASP A 63 37.43 18.43 -4.43
C ASP A 63 38.20 19.71 -4.80
N GLU A 64 38.45 19.97 -6.08
CA GLU A 64 39.05 21.23 -6.54
C GLU A 64 38.15 22.45 -6.32
N ILE A 65 36.85 22.34 -6.62
CA ILE A 65 35.89 23.42 -6.32
C ILE A 65 35.87 23.69 -4.81
N ALA A 66 35.87 22.65 -3.98
CA ALA A 66 35.91 22.80 -2.54
C ALA A 66 37.24 23.41 -2.05
N ALA A 67 38.37 23.08 -2.67
CA ALA A 67 39.67 23.68 -2.36
C ALA A 67 39.70 25.20 -2.63
N ILE A 68 38.99 25.66 -3.67
CA ILE A 68 38.82 27.09 -3.98
C ILE A 68 37.85 27.77 -3.00
N GLU A 69 36.69 27.14 -2.75
CA GLU A 69 35.61 27.76 -1.97
C GLU A 69 35.87 27.75 -0.45
N LYS A 70 36.53 26.72 0.09
CA LYS A 70 36.69 26.51 1.54
C LYS A 70 37.47 27.64 2.23
N PRO A 71 38.65 28.09 1.75
CA PRO A 71 39.39 29.17 2.40
C PRO A 71 38.59 30.47 2.44
N VAL A 72 37.90 30.80 1.35
CA VAL A 72 37.05 32.01 1.25
C VAL A 72 35.86 31.90 2.21
N ARG A 73 35.21 30.74 2.26
CA ARG A 73 34.10 30.47 3.17
C ARG A 73 34.52 30.62 4.64
N GLU A 74 35.66 30.05 5.04
CA GLU A 74 36.15 30.17 6.43
C GLU A 74 36.57 31.60 6.78
N ARG A 75 37.22 32.33 5.85
CA ARG A 75 37.54 33.75 6.05
C ARG A 75 36.29 34.59 6.32
N ILE A 76 35.26 34.46 5.47
CA ILE A 76 34.00 35.20 5.64
C ILE A 76 33.28 34.79 6.92
N LYS A 77 33.34 33.51 7.29
CA LYS A 77 32.72 33.00 8.51
C LYS A 77 33.38 33.59 9.75
N GLU A 78 34.71 33.66 9.80
CA GLU A 78 35.43 34.31 10.91
C GLU A 78 35.18 35.83 10.95
N GLU A 79 35.16 36.51 9.79
CA GLU A 79 34.79 37.94 9.71
C GLU A 79 33.37 38.22 10.25
N ARG A 80 32.40 37.36 9.92
CA ARG A 80 31.01 37.47 10.41
C ARG A 80 30.89 37.11 11.88
N LYS A 81 31.60 36.06 12.32
CA LYS A 81 31.65 35.63 13.72
C LYS A 81 32.23 36.72 14.63
N ALA A 82 33.24 37.46 14.16
CA ALA A 82 33.80 38.60 14.88
C ALA A 82 32.80 39.75 15.08
N LYS A 83 31.79 39.86 14.22
CA LYS A 83 30.71 40.87 14.29
C LYS A 83 29.42 40.34 14.92
N LEU A 84 29.41 39.08 15.35
CA LEU A 84 28.21 38.41 15.85
C LEU A 84 27.93 38.86 17.30
N GLU A 85 26.65 39.08 17.62
CA GLU A 85 26.25 39.46 18.98
C GLU A 85 26.64 38.39 20.01
N LYS A 86 27.00 38.85 21.21
CA LYS A 86 27.51 37.99 22.30
C LYS A 86 26.55 36.83 22.65
N ARG A 87 25.24 37.07 22.63
CA ARG A 87 24.21 36.04 22.91
C ARG A 87 24.31 34.82 21.98
N PHE A 88 24.67 35.04 20.72
CA PHE A 88 24.80 33.95 19.76
C PHE A 88 26.12 33.20 19.97
N LEU A 89 27.21 33.91 20.24
CA LEU A 89 28.51 33.31 20.54
C LEU A 89 28.46 32.41 21.79
N GLU A 90 27.81 32.88 22.85
CA GLU A 90 27.62 32.12 24.10
C GLU A 90 26.79 30.85 23.86
N ALA A 91 25.68 30.95 23.12
CA ALA A 91 24.86 29.78 22.78
C ALA A 91 25.59 28.77 21.87
N MET A 92 26.41 29.25 20.94
CA MET A 92 27.17 28.40 20.02
C MET A 92 28.36 27.71 20.70
N ALA A 93 28.92 28.27 21.77
CA ALA A 93 30.01 27.67 22.55
C ALA A 93 29.57 26.47 23.40
N ILE A 94 28.27 26.39 23.76
CA ILE A 94 27.72 25.24 24.49
C ILE A 94 27.67 24.03 23.56
N PRO A 95 28.17 22.83 23.96
CA PRO A 95 28.04 21.60 23.17
C PRO A 95 26.58 21.29 22.84
N LYS A 96 26.29 20.80 21.62
CA LYS A 96 24.92 20.63 21.11
C LYS A 96 24.05 19.80 22.06
N GLU A 97 24.64 18.78 22.68
CA GLU A 97 24.00 17.82 23.57
C GLU A 97 23.62 18.43 24.94
N LYS A 98 24.19 19.59 25.28
CA LYS A 98 23.98 20.30 26.54
C LYS A 98 23.11 21.56 26.41
N ARG A 99 22.60 21.86 25.21
CA ARG A 99 21.78 23.05 24.94
C ARG A 99 20.33 22.81 25.37
N THR A 100 19.70 23.80 25.96
CA THR A 100 18.24 23.85 26.10
C THR A 100 17.58 24.10 24.73
N PRO A 101 16.26 23.82 24.55
CA PRO A 101 15.57 24.11 23.30
C PRO A 101 15.67 25.57 22.84
N GLU A 102 15.66 26.52 23.77
CA GLU A 102 15.86 27.95 23.51
C GLU A 102 17.29 28.23 23.05
N GLN A 103 18.30 27.66 23.73
CA GLN A 103 19.70 27.82 23.35
C GLN A 103 19.99 27.20 21.98
N GLU A 104 19.30 26.11 21.61
CA GLU A 104 19.43 25.51 20.29
C GLU A 104 18.87 26.41 19.18
N LYS A 105 17.73 27.07 19.41
CA LYS A 105 17.19 28.07 18.47
C LYS A 105 18.16 29.23 18.29
N VAL A 106 18.68 29.79 19.38
CA VAL A 106 19.63 30.91 19.35
C VAL A 106 20.93 30.50 18.64
N ALA A 107 21.48 29.33 18.95
CA ALA A 107 22.69 28.82 18.28
C ALA A 107 22.46 28.55 16.79
N LYS A 108 21.27 28.09 16.39
CA LYS A 108 20.89 27.88 14.99
C LYS A 108 20.80 29.22 14.24
N GLU A 109 20.21 30.22 14.86
CA GLU A 109 20.13 31.58 14.31
C GLU A 109 21.54 32.18 14.14
N GLY A 110 22.40 32.09 15.16
CA GLY A 110 23.80 32.52 15.06
C GLY A 110 24.57 31.81 13.93
N ASN A 111 24.41 30.48 13.81
CA ASN A 111 24.98 29.71 12.71
C ASN A 111 24.48 30.18 11.34
N SER A 112 23.21 30.57 11.21
CA SER A 112 22.66 31.07 9.95
C SER A 112 23.24 32.43 9.55
N GLN A 113 23.63 33.27 10.53
CA GLN A 113 24.23 34.57 10.29
C GLN A 113 25.70 34.45 9.85
N ILE A 114 26.48 33.54 10.44
CA ILE A 114 27.92 33.40 10.12
C ILE A 114 28.19 32.60 8.85
N ASN A 115 27.31 31.67 8.47
CA ASN A 115 27.54 30.85 7.27
C ASN A 115 27.19 31.64 6.02
N PRO A 116 28.16 31.90 5.11
CA PRO A 116 27.88 32.65 3.90
C PRO A 116 27.05 31.83 2.91
N THR A 117 26.17 32.53 2.21
CA THR A 117 25.47 32.01 1.03
C THR A 117 26.47 31.78 -0.11
N TRP A 118 26.07 30.95 -1.07
CA TRP A 118 26.92 30.56 -2.17
C TRP A 118 27.40 31.77 -3.02
N ASP A 119 26.51 32.71 -3.31
CA ASP A 119 26.80 33.94 -4.06
C ASP A 119 27.84 34.82 -3.37
N VAL A 120 27.74 34.95 -2.04
CA VAL A 120 28.70 35.71 -1.23
C VAL A 120 30.09 35.09 -1.31
N VAL A 121 30.19 33.75 -1.23
CA VAL A 121 31.46 33.05 -1.39
C VAL A 121 32.02 33.29 -2.79
N VAL A 122 31.22 33.10 -3.84
CA VAL A 122 31.67 33.25 -5.24
C VAL A 122 32.10 34.68 -5.60
N ASN A 123 31.46 35.68 -5.01
CA ASN A 123 31.82 37.09 -5.23
C ASN A 123 33.10 37.50 -4.49
N ALA A 124 33.46 36.77 -3.43
CA ALA A 124 34.66 37.03 -2.65
C ALA A 124 35.89 36.20 -3.09
N ILE A 125 35.75 35.34 -4.11
CA ILE A 125 36.86 34.62 -4.75
C ILE A 125 37.61 35.57 -5.68
N GLU A 126 38.95 35.48 -5.69
CA GLU A 126 39.79 36.25 -6.60
C GLU A 126 39.45 35.98 -8.08
N PRO A 127 39.58 36.98 -8.98
CA PRO A 127 39.16 36.83 -10.39
C PRO A 127 39.71 35.58 -11.10
N LYS A 128 41.00 35.26 -10.87
CA LYS A 128 41.66 34.09 -11.47
C LYS A 128 41.08 32.76 -10.98
N GLU A 129 40.88 32.63 -9.67
CA GLU A 129 40.28 31.42 -9.08
C GLU A 129 38.78 31.32 -9.40
N LYS A 130 38.09 32.46 -9.59
CA LYS A 130 36.70 32.51 -10.03
C LYS A 130 36.53 31.96 -11.45
N GLU A 131 37.44 32.28 -12.35
CA GLU A 131 37.49 31.73 -13.71
C GLU A 131 37.79 30.22 -13.69
N ARG A 132 38.79 29.78 -12.91
CA ARG A 132 39.10 28.34 -12.72
C ARG A 132 37.89 27.57 -12.21
N ARG A 133 37.23 28.08 -11.17
CA ARG A 133 36.00 27.51 -10.62
C ARG A 133 34.88 27.43 -11.66
N ALA A 134 34.69 28.47 -12.48
CA ALA A 134 33.70 28.47 -13.55
C ALA A 134 33.99 27.37 -14.58
N GLY A 135 35.26 27.15 -14.93
CA GLY A 135 35.70 26.03 -15.77
C GLY A 135 35.36 24.67 -15.17
N LEU A 136 35.69 24.45 -13.89
CA LEU A 136 35.37 23.20 -13.17
C LEU A 136 33.86 22.96 -13.09
N ARG A 137 33.06 24.02 -12.88
CA ARG A 137 31.59 23.93 -12.90
C ARG A 137 31.04 23.54 -14.26
N LYS A 138 31.62 24.04 -15.36
CA LYS A 138 31.26 23.61 -16.72
C LYS A 138 31.59 22.13 -16.93
N GLN A 139 32.76 21.67 -16.50
CA GLN A 139 33.13 20.24 -16.57
C GLN A 139 32.18 19.36 -15.76
N MET A 140 31.83 19.79 -14.54
CA MET A 140 30.86 19.10 -13.70
C MET A 140 29.49 19.00 -14.38
N HIS A 141 29.02 20.09 -14.98
CA HIS A 141 27.76 20.13 -15.70
C HIS A 141 27.76 19.20 -16.92
N LEU A 142 28.86 19.14 -17.68
CA LEU A 142 29.00 18.18 -18.78
C LEU A 142 28.95 16.74 -18.28
N LEU A 143 29.60 16.45 -17.14
CA LEU A 143 29.61 15.13 -16.52
C LEU A 143 28.23 14.71 -15.98
N GLU A 144 27.37 15.66 -15.58
CA GLU A 144 25.99 15.37 -15.14
C GLU A 144 25.15 14.72 -16.24
N PHE A 145 25.39 15.03 -17.52
CA PHE A 145 24.71 14.37 -18.65
C PHE A 145 25.13 12.91 -18.85
N GLU A 146 26.28 12.51 -18.31
CA GLU A 146 26.78 11.14 -18.35
C GLU A 146 26.42 10.35 -17.08
N LYS A 147 25.63 10.95 -16.18
CA LYS A 147 25.20 10.27 -14.96
C LYS A 147 24.33 9.06 -15.34
N PRO A 148 24.61 7.86 -14.80
CA PRO A 148 23.75 6.71 -15.01
C PRO A 148 22.30 6.99 -14.63
N GLU A 149 21.37 6.58 -15.50
CA GLU A 149 19.94 6.65 -15.22
C GLU A 149 19.60 5.84 -13.96
N PRO A 150 18.66 6.33 -13.12
CA PRO A 150 18.27 5.62 -11.92
C PRO A 150 17.69 4.25 -12.26
N LEU A 151 17.86 3.30 -11.34
CA LEU A 151 17.26 1.97 -11.45
C LEU A 151 15.73 2.07 -11.57
N ARG A 152 15.16 1.16 -12.36
CA ARG A 152 13.70 1.02 -12.48
C ARG A 152 13.11 0.62 -11.13
N THR A 153 12.11 1.37 -10.69
CA THR A 153 11.39 1.11 -9.44
C THR A 153 9.90 0.89 -9.69
N ALA A 154 9.25 0.22 -8.75
CA ALA A 154 7.80 0.13 -8.65
C ALA A 154 7.36 0.62 -7.27
N TYR A 155 6.28 1.41 -7.23
CA TYR A 155 5.67 1.80 -5.97
C TYR A 155 4.90 0.62 -5.37
N ALA A 156 5.35 0.13 -4.22
CA ALA A 156 4.84 -1.12 -3.64
C ALA A 156 4.70 -1.06 -2.12
N VAL A 157 3.94 -2.01 -1.57
CA VAL A 157 3.80 -2.23 -0.13
C VAL A 157 4.92 -3.16 0.36
N ALA A 158 5.83 -2.63 1.17
CA ALA A 158 6.90 -3.37 1.83
C ALA A 158 6.63 -3.54 3.34
N ASN A 159 7.41 -4.40 3.99
CA ASN A 159 7.45 -4.44 5.45
C ASN A 159 8.42 -3.36 5.95
N MET A 160 8.10 -2.76 7.09
CA MET A 160 9.03 -1.89 7.81
C MET A 160 10.14 -2.69 8.47
N ASP A 161 11.30 -2.07 8.70
CA ASP A 161 12.40 -2.68 9.44
C ASP A 161 12.02 -3.00 10.90
N LYS A 162 11.18 -2.14 11.50
CA LYS A 162 10.65 -2.30 12.86
C LYS A 162 9.14 -2.16 12.86
N ALA A 163 8.46 -3.17 13.38
CA ALA A 163 7.02 -3.11 13.58
C ALA A 163 6.67 -2.10 14.68
N PRO A 164 5.75 -1.16 14.44
CA PRO A 164 5.26 -0.28 15.49
C PRO A 164 4.40 -1.06 16.49
N VAL A 165 4.46 -0.65 17.76
CA VAL A 165 3.59 -1.20 18.81
C VAL A 165 2.16 -0.71 18.56
N THR A 166 1.24 -1.66 18.38
CA THR A 166 -0.19 -1.37 18.22
C THR A 166 -0.84 -1.35 19.59
N HIS A 167 -1.73 -0.38 19.82
CA HIS A 167 -2.44 -0.22 21.09
C HIS A 167 -3.94 -0.24 20.83
N ILE A 168 -4.69 -0.74 21.81
CA ILE A 168 -6.13 -0.52 21.85
C ILE A 168 -6.38 0.98 22.02
N LEU A 169 -7.35 1.53 21.29
CA LEU A 169 -7.70 2.95 21.42
C LEU A 169 -9.01 3.11 22.20
N LYS A 170 -9.01 4.01 23.19
CA LYS A 170 -10.22 4.34 23.95
C LYS A 170 -11.27 4.92 23.01
N ILE A 171 -12.35 4.19 22.76
CA ILE A 171 -13.44 4.60 21.85
C ILE A 171 -12.90 4.95 20.44
N GLY A 172 -11.81 4.30 20.02
CA GLY A 172 -11.22 4.52 18.69
C GLY A 172 -10.42 5.83 18.52
N ASP A 173 -10.18 6.59 19.61
CA ASP A 173 -9.39 7.83 19.55
C ASP A 173 -7.88 7.54 19.54
N HIS A 174 -7.22 7.87 18.43
CA HIS A 174 -5.77 7.73 18.21
C HIS A 174 -4.87 8.45 19.24
N ARG A 175 -5.40 9.44 19.97
CA ARG A 175 -4.66 10.18 21.02
C ARG A 175 -4.67 9.45 22.35
N HIS A 176 -5.66 8.58 22.58
CA HIS A 176 -5.88 7.87 23.83
C HIS A 176 -5.57 6.38 23.67
N LYS A 177 -4.28 6.05 23.72
CA LYS A 177 -3.76 4.68 23.68
C LYS A 177 -3.97 4.01 25.04
N LEU A 178 -4.52 2.81 25.02
CA LEU A 178 -4.67 1.89 26.15
C LEU A 178 -3.61 0.79 26.04
N ASP A 179 -3.91 -0.43 26.46
CA ASP A 179 -2.97 -1.54 26.47
C ASP A 179 -2.42 -1.87 25.07
N PRO A 180 -1.12 -2.22 24.97
CA PRO A 180 -0.53 -2.72 23.73
C PRO A 180 -1.10 -4.10 23.38
N VAL A 181 -1.13 -4.42 22.09
CA VAL A 181 -1.55 -5.74 21.59
C VAL A 181 -0.55 -6.30 20.59
N GLU A 182 -0.39 -7.61 20.65
CA GLU A 182 0.38 -8.38 19.67
C GLU A 182 -0.47 -8.69 18.42
N PRO A 183 0.14 -8.89 17.25
CA PRO A 183 -0.60 -9.20 16.03
C PRO A 183 -1.29 -10.56 16.13
N GLY A 184 -2.54 -10.63 15.65
CA GLY A 184 -3.33 -11.86 15.70
C GLY A 184 -4.65 -11.74 14.96
N PHE A 185 -5.43 -12.82 14.98
CA PHE A 185 -6.70 -12.93 14.25
C PHE A 185 -7.91 -12.89 15.18
N LEU A 186 -9.13 -12.96 14.62
CA LEU A 186 -10.38 -12.92 15.39
C LEU A 186 -10.57 -14.21 16.20
N THR A 187 -10.56 -14.11 17.53
CA THR A 187 -10.61 -15.29 18.44
C THR A 187 -11.86 -16.12 18.23
N VAL A 188 -13.00 -15.47 17.93
CA VAL A 188 -14.27 -16.12 17.58
C VAL A 188 -14.19 -17.09 16.39
N LEU A 189 -13.18 -16.95 15.52
CA LEU A 189 -12.99 -17.84 14.36
C LEU A 189 -11.86 -18.86 14.57
N GLY A 190 -11.47 -19.14 15.82
CA GLY A 190 -10.39 -20.09 16.13
C GLY A 190 -9.01 -19.50 15.84
N ALA A 191 -8.77 -18.27 16.32
CA ALA A 191 -7.55 -17.53 16.05
C ALA A 191 -6.25 -18.26 16.41
N LEU A 192 -5.20 -17.88 15.70
CA LEU A 192 -3.81 -18.09 16.10
C LEU A 192 -3.12 -16.74 16.26
N ASP A 193 -2.03 -16.74 17.00
CA ASP A 193 -1.11 -15.61 17.02
C ASP A 193 -0.40 -15.47 15.67
N ALA A 194 -0.20 -14.23 15.23
CA ALA A 194 0.63 -13.93 14.07
C ALA A 194 2.08 -13.66 14.53
N PRO A 195 3.08 -13.74 13.63
CA PRO A 195 4.45 -13.41 13.98
C PRO A 195 4.59 -12.00 14.59
N VAL A 196 5.28 -11.91 15.73
CA VAL A 196 5.55 -10.64 16.43
C VAL A 196 6.47 -9.73 15.62
N GLY A 197 7.38 -10.27 14.80
CA GLY A 197 8.23 -9.46 13.92
C GLY A 197 7.45 -8.74 12.80
N PRO A 198 8.07 -7.76 12.11
CA PRO A 198 7.44 -7.08 10.98
C PRO A 198 7.20 -8.00 9.77
N ASN A 199 7.96 -9.09 9.68
CA ASN A 199 7.91 -10.03 8.57
C ASN A 199 6.90 -11.16 8.82
N GLY A 200 6.24 -11.61 7.75
CA GLY A 200 5.37 -12.79 7.78
C GLY A 200 3.95 -12.57 8.34
N ARG A 201 3.65 -11.43 8.98
CA ARG A 201 2.30 -11.12 9.52
C ARG A 201 1.19 -11.28 8.47
N ARG A 202 1.33 -10.63 7.31
CA ARG A 202 0.34 -10.69 6.21
C ARG A 202 0.24 -12.08 5.59
N ALA A 203 1.37 -12.79 5.45
CA ALA A 203 1.39 -14.16 4.94
C ALA A 203 0.68 -15.12 5.92
N ALA A 204 0.88 -14.95 7.23
CA ALA A 204 0.18 -15.71 8.25
C ALA A 204 -1.34 -15.50 8.20
N LEU A 205 -1.79 -14.24 8.03
CA LEU A 205 -3.20 -13.93 7.85
C LEU A 205 -3.77 -14.58 6.57
N ALA A 206 -3.05 -14.49 5.45
CA ALA A 206 -3.47 -15.11 4.19
C ALA A 206 -3.60 -16.63 4.33
N ASN A 207 -2.60 -17.28 4.93
CA ASN A 207 -2.62 -18.72 5.18
C ASN A 207 -3.75 -19.12 6.13
N TRP A 208 -4.04 -18.33 7.17
CA TRP A 208 -5.15 -18.58 8.09
C TRP A 208 -6.52 -18.44 7.41
N LEU A 209 -6.71 -17.39 6.60
CA LEU A 209 -7.94 -17.19 5.83
C LEU A 209 -8.18 -18.32 4.83
N ALA A 210 -7.12 -18.87 4.24
CA ALA A 210 -7.18 -19.92 3.22
C ALA A 210 -7.20 -21.35 3.79
N ARG A 211 -7.31 -21.53 5.12
CA ARG A 211 -7.40 -22.87 5.71
C ARG A 211 -8.68 -23.58 5.27
N PRO A 212 -8.61 -24.88 4.96
CA PRO A 212 -9.79 -25.70 4.66
C PRO A 212 -10.87 -25.62 5.75
N GLU A 213 -10.46 -25.53 7.01
CA GLU A 213 -11.35 -25.52 8.18
C GLU A 213 -11.86 -24.11 8.54
N HIS A 214 -11.40 -23.05 7.84
CA HIS A 214 -11.81 -21.69 8.17
C HIS A 214 -13.33 -21.53 7.95
N PRO A 215 -14.10 -21.10 8.97
CA PRO A 215 -15.55 -21.23 8.95
C PRO A 215 -16.26 -20.29 7.98
N LEU A 216 -15.61 -19.24 7.45
CA LEU A 216 -16.28 -18.24 6.63
C LEU A 216 -15.75 -18.12 5.20
N THR A 217 -14.46 -18.35 4.96
CA THR A 217 -13.82 -17.94 3.69
C THR A 217 -14.45 -18.64 2.49
N ALA A 218 -14.54 -19.96 2.55
CA ALA A 218 -15.14 -20.74 1.47
C ALA A 218 -16.62 -20.38 1.28
N ARG A 219 -17.40 -20.27 2.37
CA ARG A 219 -18.83 -19.89 2.34
C ARG A 219 -19.06 -18.52 1.71
N VAL A 220 -18.27 -17.52 2.10
CA VAL A 220 -18.36 -16.17 1.55
C VAL A 220 -18.01 -16.18 0.06
N MET A 221 -16.93 -16.88 -0.32
CA MET A 221 -16.50 -16.94 -1.72
C MET A 221 -17.53 -17.63 -2.61
N VAL A 222 -18.02 -18.81 -2.23
CA VAL A 222 -19.03 -19.52 -3.04
C VAL A 222 -20.36 -18.78 -3.08
N ASN A 223 -20.72 -18.04 -2.03
CA ASN A 223 -21.90 -17.18 -2.07
C ASN A 223 -21.74 -16.03 -3.08
N ARG A 224 -20.54 -15.46 -3.22
CA ARG A 224 -20.26 -14.44 -4.24
C ARG A 224 -20.27 -15.02 -5.65
N ILE A 225 -19.67 -16.20 -5.85
CA ILE A 225 -19.74 -16.91 -7.14
C ILE A 225 -21.20 -17.19 -7.49
N TRP A 226 -21.96 -17.74 -6.55
CA TRP A 226 -23.39 -17.98 -6.71
C TRP A 226 -24.15 -16.69 -7.05
N GLN A 227 -23.92 -15.61 -6.31
CA GLN A 227 -24.54 -14.30 -6.55
C GLN A 227 -24.24 -13.77 -7.96
N LEU A 228 -23.00 -13.88 -8.42
CA LEU A 228 -22.59 -13.44 -9.75
C LEU A 228 -23.30 -14.21 -10.87
N ARG A 229 -23.60 -15.50 -10.64
CA ARG A 229 -24.27 -16.36 -11.64
C ARG A 229 -25.79 -16.29 -11.54
N MET A 230 -26.34 -16.30 -10.34
CA MET A 230 -27.77 -16.41 -10.05
C MET A 230 -28.44 -15.07 -9.76
N GLY A 231 -27.70 -13.95 -9.75
CA GLY A 231 -28.19 -12.59 -9.50
C GLY A 231 -28.38 -12.22 -8.02
N SER A 232 -28.63 -13.20 -7.16
CA SER A 232 -28.69 -13.06 -5.71
C SER A 232 -27.87 -14.17 -5.05
N GLY A 233 -27.36 -13.91 -3.84
CA GLY A 233 -26.63 -14.90 -3.05
C GLY A 233 -27.58 -15.87 -2.33
N LEU A 234 -27.07 -17.02 -1.89
CA LEU A 234 -27.77 -17.86 -0.91
C LEU A 234 -27.92 -17.10 0.42
N VAL A 235 -26.88 -16.35 0.79
CA VAL A 235 -26.91 -15.30 1.82
C VAL A 235 -27.05 -13.95 1.08
N PRO A 236 -28.15 -13.20 1.27
CA PRO A 236 -28.41 -11.97 0.51
C PRO A 236 -27.48 -10.81 0.91
N THR A 237 -26.81 -10.90 2.06
CA THR A 237 -25.85 -9.91 2.58
C THR A 237 -24.41 -10.41 2.38
N PRO A 238 -23.81 -10.27 1.19
CA PRO A 238 -22.50 -10.88 0.89
C PRO A 238 -21.35 -10.32 1.74
N ASN A 239 -21.53 -9.14 2.33
CA ASN A 239 -20.57 -8.50 3.23
C ASN A 239 -20.83 -8.82 4.71
N ASP A 240 -21.94 -9.49 5.04
CA ASP A 240 -22.30 -9.79 6.42
C ASP A 240 -22.95 -11.17 6.60
N PHE A 241 -22.14 -12.14 7.02
CA PHE A 241 -22.52 -13.48 7.50
C PHE A 241 -22.71 -13.55 9.04
N GLY A 242 -22.73 -12.42 9.74
CA GLY A 242 -22.85 -12.32 11.20
C GLY A 242 -24.32 -12.34 11.64
N ILE A 243 -24.56 -11.98 12.90
CA ILE A 243 -25.91 -11.99 13.50
C ILE A 243 -26.88 -11.04 12.77
N LEU A 244 -26.41 -9.87 12.32
CA LEU A 244 -27.22 -8.91 11.56
C LEU A 244 -27.33 -9.24 10.07
N GLY A 245 -26.58 -10.23 9.60
CA GLY A 245 -26.63 -10.71 8.23
C GLY A 245 -27.94 -11.44 7.90
N GLY A 246 -28.31 -11.43 6.62
CA GLY A 246 -29.38 -12.28 6.11
C GLY A 246 -29.06 -13.76 6.27
N LYS A 247 -30.04 -14.56 6.68
CA LYS A 247 -29.87 -16.02 6.77
C LYS A 247 -29.78 -16.65 5.38
N ALA A 248 -28.96 -17.69 5.26
CA ALA A 248 -28.88 -18.48 4.04
C ALA A 248 -30.25 -19.07 3.68
N SER A 249 -30.72 -18.88 2.45
CA SER A 249 -31.96 -19.49 1.96
C SER A 249 -31.89 -21.01 1.95
N ASN A 250 -30.70 -21.57 1.71
CA ASN A 250 -30.40 -23.00 1.87
C ASN A 250 -29.00 -23.19 2.46
N ARG A 251 -28.93 -23.44 3.76
CA ARG A 251 -27.65 -23.61 4.47
C ARG A 251 -26.92 -24.89 4.07
N LYS A 252 -27.64 -26.01 3.86
CA LYS A 252 -27.05 -27.29 3.47
C LYS A 252 -26.33 -27.18 2.11
N LEU A 253 -26.96 -26.50 1.14
CA LEU A 253 -26.35 -26.23 -0.16
C LEU A 253 -25.11 -25.34 -0.04
N LEU A 254 -25.19 -24.27 0.76
CA LEU A 254 -24.04 -23.39 1.00
C LEU A 254 -22.84 -24.14 1.60
N ASP A 255 -23.10 -24.99 2.60
CA ASP A 255 -22.06 -25.79 3.25
C ASP A 255 -21.46 -26.82 2.28
N TRP A 256 -22.30 -27.46 1.46
CA TRP A 256 -21.84 -28.40 0.44
C TRP A 256 -20.98 -27.71 -0.64
N LEU A 257 -21.42 -26.57 -1.16
CA LEU A 257 -20.65 -25.78 -2.14
C LEU A 257 -19.31 -25.32 -1.55
N ALA A 258 -19.29 -24.91 -0.28
CA ALA A 258 -18.06 -24.51 0.40
C ALA A 258 -17.08 -25.69 0.53
N ALA A 259 -17.56 -26.88 0.88
CA ALA A 259 -16.73 -28.09 0.94
C ALA A 259 -16.19 -28.46 -0.45
N GLU A 260 -17.01 -28.39 -1.49
CA GLU A 260 -16.62 -28.66 -2.88
C GLU A 260 -15.59 -27.64 -3.41
N PHE A 261 -15.73 -26.39 -3.02
CA PHE A 261 -14.78 -25.35 -3.41
C PHE A 261 -13.40 -25.59 -2.80
N VAL A 262 -13.35 -26.04 -1.54
CA VAL A 262 -12.09 -26.40 -0.88
C VAL A 262 -11.49 -27.69 -1.47
N SER A 263 -12.31 -28.74 -1.68
CA SER A 263 -11.85 -30.03 -2.22
C SER A 263 -11.31 -29.92 -3.65
N SER A 264 -11.88 -29.03 -4.47
CA SER A 264 -11.41 -28.72 -5.82
C SER A 264 -10.13 -27.87 -5.87
N GLY A 265 -9.53 -27.56 -4.72
CA GLY A 265 -8.33 -26.72 -4.64
C GLY A 265 -8.62 -25.24 -4.89
N TRP A 266 -9.75 -24.74 -4.38
CA TRP A 266 -10.19 -23.35 -4.55
C TRP A 266 -10.42 -22.95 -6.02
N ASN A 267 -10.85 -23.90 -6.84
CA ASN A 267 -10.98 -23.71 -8.28
C ASN A 267 -12.30 -22.99 -8.64
N ILE A 268 -12.20 -21.69 -8.95
CA ILE A 268 -13.37 -20.87 -9.32
C ILE A 268 -14.03 -21.39 -10.61
N LYS A 269 -13.25 -21.83 -11.61
CA LYS A 269 -13.80 -22.33 -12.89
C LYS A 269 -14.60 -23.62 -12.70
N HIS A 270 -14.17 -24.46 -11.76
CA HIS A 270 -14.91 -25.66 -11.37
C HIS A 270 -16.28 -25.29 -10.78
N MET A 271 -16.31 -24.34 -9.84
CA MET A 271 -17.56 -23.86 -9.24
C MET A 271 -18.49 -23.21 -10.28
N ASP A 272 -17.93 -22.42 -11.19
CA ASP A 272 -18.69 -21.83 -12.28
C ASP A 272 -19.34 -22.90 -13.15
N ARG A 273 -18.57 -23.89 -13.63
CA ARG A 273 -19.08 -25.00 -14.43
C ARG A 273 -20.18 -25.77 -13.68
N LEU A 274 -19.95 -26.07 -12.40
CA LEU A 274 -20.91 -26.76 -11.56
C LEU A 274 -22.23 -26.00 -11.48
N ILE A 275 -22.20 -24.70 -11.20
CA ILE A 275 -23.41 -23.87 -11.07
C ILE A 275 -24.15 -23.75 -12.41
N VAL A 276 -23.45 -23.41 -13.51
CA VAL A 276 -24.10 -23.13 -14.80
C VAL A 276 -24.69 -24.38 -15.48
N THR A 277 -24.28 -25.58 -15.04
CA THR A 277 -24.82 -26.85 -15.53
C THR A 277 -25.96 -27.40 -14.68
N THR A 278 -26.28 -26.78 -13.54
CA THR A 278 -27.43 -27.19 -12.71
C THR A 278 -28.76 -27.01 -13.45
N ALA A 279 -29.79 -27.76 -13.02
CA ALA A 279 -31.16 -27.48 -13.45
C ALA A 279 -31.61 -26.08 -13.00
N ALA A 280 -31.21 -25.66 -11.78
CA ALA A 280 -31.58 -24.37 -11.20
C ALA A 280 -31.14 -23.18 -12.06
N TYR A 281 -29.89 -23.17 -12.54
CA TYR A 281 -29.36 -22.11 -13.42
C TYR A 281 -30.01 -22.11 -14.80
N ARG A 282 -30.39 -23.29 -15.32
CA ARG A 282 -30.98 -23.47 -16.65
C ARG A 282 -32.50 -23.24 -16.70
N GLN A 283 -33.13 -22.87 -15.58
CA GLN A 283 -34.55 -22.54 -15.57
C GLN A 283 -34.85 -21.32 -16.45
N ALA A 284 -36.05 -21.29 -17.03
CA ALA A 284 -36.55 -20.10 -17.70
C ALA A 284 -36.73 -18.94 -16.70
N ALA A 285 -36.76 -17.71 -17.21
CA ALA A 285 -37.00 -16.52 -16.41
C ALA A 285 -38.49 -16.16 -16.29
N ASP A 286 -39.37 -17.00 -16.85
CA ASP A 286 -40.82 -16.80 -16.90
C ASP A 286 -41.44 -16.72 -15.51
N ILE A 287 -42.49 -15.91 -15.38
CA ILE A 287 -43.18 -15.69 -14.12
C ILE A 287 -44.39 -16.65 -14.05
N ASP A 288 -44.41 -17.47 -13.01
CA ASP A 288 -45.57 -18.26 -12.60
C ASP A 288 -46.27 -17.52 -11.45
N ALA A 289 -47.52 -17.12 -11.66
CA ALA A 289 -48.29 -16.34 -10.68
C ALA A 289 -48.48 -17.06 -9.34
N LYS A 290 -48.62 -18.40 -9.34
CA LYS A 290 -48.81 -19.17 -8.11
C LYS A 290 -47.52 -19.24 -7.30
N LYS A 291 -46.39 -19.44 -7.97
CA LYS A 291 -45.07 -19.45 -7.31
C LYS A 291 -44.67 -18.07 -6.83
N ALA A 292 -44.95 -17.03 -7.62
CA ALA A 292 -44.70 -15.64 -7.23
C ALA A 292 -45.52 -15.18 -6.01
N ALA A 293 -46.73 -15.73 -5.83
CA ALA A 293 -47.52 -15.46 -4.62
C ALA A 293 -46.89 -16.07 -3.34
N ILE A 294 -46.07 -17.12 -3.47
CA ILE A 294 -45.37 -17.78 -2.35
C ILE A 294 -43.98 -17.17 -2.13
N ASP A 295 -43.23 -16.93 -3.21
CA ASP A 295 -41.85 -16.43 -3.20
C ASP A 295 -41.64 -15.39 -4.30
N GLY A 296 -42.22 -14.20 -4.11
CA GLY A 296 -42.17 -13.12 -5.09
C GLY A 296 -40.75 -12.59 -5.37
N GLU A 297 -39.87 -12.66 -4.38
CA GLU A 297 -38.46 -12.25 -4.49
C GLU A 297 -37.57 -13.33 -5.13
N ASN A 298 -38.11 -14.53 -5.41
CA ASN A 298 -37.40 -15.67 -5.97
C ASN A 298 -36.20 -16.12 -5.10
N LYS A 299 -36.36 -16.06 -3.77
CA LYS A 299 -35.36 -16.47 -2.77
C LYS A 299 -35.00 -17.95 -2.86
N TYR A 300 -35.93 -18.79 -3.31
CA TYR A 300 -35.77 -20.23 -3.47
C TYR A 300 -35.43 -20.65 -4.91
N TYR A 301 -35.19 -19.69 -5.81
CA TYR A 301 -34.76 -19.93 -7.19
C TYR A 301 -35.72 -20.85 -7.97
N TRP A 302 -37.03 -20.58 -7.92
CA TRP A 302 -38.02 -21.32 -8.71
C TRP A 302 -38.08 -20.90 -10.18
N ARG A 303 -37.35 -19.83 -10.54
CA ARG A 303 -37.03 -19.38 -11.91
C ARG A 303 -35.64 -18.76 -11.95
N MET A 304 -35.13 -18.50 -13.15
CA MET A 304 -33.89 -17.73 -13.30
C MET A 304 -34.12 -16.22 -13.09
N ASN A 305 -33.19 -15.56 -12.40
CA ASN A 305 -33.25 -14.11 -12.21
C ASN A 305 -32.84 -13.38 -13.48
N ARG A 306 -33.59 -12.33 -13.83
CA ARG A 306 -33.19 -11.38 -14.87
C ARG A 306 -31.98 -10.61 -14.36
N ARG A 307 -30.89 -10.61 -15.14
CA ARG A 307 -29.66 -9.90 -14.81
C ARG A 307 -29.40 -8.81 -15.83
N ARG A 308 -28.90 -7.67 -15.35
CA ARG A 308 -28.36 -6.63 -16.23
C ARG A 308 -27.02 -7.11 -16.78
N LEU A 309 -26.79 -6.92 -18.07
CA LEU A 309 -25.48 -7.15 -18.67
C LEU A 309 -24.55 -5.98 -18.34
N GLU A 310 -23.29 -6.30 -18.06
CA GLU A 310 -22.21 -5.31 -17.92
C GLU A 310 -21.91 -4.66 -19.27
N GLY A 311 -21.37 -3.44 -19.27
CA GLY A 311 -21.12 -2.68 -20.50
C GLY A 311 -20.12 -3.40 -21.41
N GLU A 312 -19.13 -4.05 -20.80
CA GLU A 312 -18.12 -4.89 -21.42
C GLU A 312 -18.75 -6.08 -22.12
N ALA A 313 -19.68 -6.78 -21.46
CA ALA A 313 -20.38 -7.91 -22.05
C ALA A 313 -21.23 -7.50 -23.26
N ILE A 314 -21.88 -6.33 -23.21
CA ILE A 314 -22.65 -5.78 -24.35
C ILE A 314 -21.70 -5.47 -25.51
N ARG A 315 -20.60 -4.75 -25.24
CA ARG A 315 -19.58 -4.39 -26.24
C ARG A 315 -18.97 -5.64 -26.88
N ASP A 316 -18.54 -6.59 -26.08
CA ASP A 316 -17.89 -7.81 -26.56
C ASP A 316 -18.86 -8.69 -27.34
N SER A 317 -20.15 -8.71 -26.97
CA SER A 317 -21.19 -9.40 -27.76
C SER A 317 -21.37 -8.76 -29.14
N LEU A 318 -21.34 -7.43 -29.24
CA LEU A 318 -21.38 -6.74 -30.53
C LEU A 318 -20.14 -7.04 -31.37
N LEU A 319 -18.95 -6.94 -30.77
CA LEU A 319 -17.69 -7.26 -31.45
C LEU A 319 -17.63 -8.72 -31.90
N ALA A 320 -18.15 -9.65 -31.10
CA ALA A 320 -18.24 -11.06 -31.46
C ALA A 320 -19.22 -11.26 -32.62
N ALA A 321 -20.40 -10.65 -32.57
CA ALA A 321 -21.41 -10.75 -33.62
C ALA A 321 -20.96 -10.15 -34.96
N THR A 322 -20.11 -9.12 -34.94
CA THR A 322 -19.52 -8.51 -36.14
C THR A 322 -18.22 -9.16 -36.60
N GLY A 323 -17.68 -10.14 -35.86
CA GLY A 323 -16.39 -10.78 -36.15
C GLY A 323 -15.17 -9.90 -35.86
N GLN A 324 -15.34 -8.79 -35.14
CA GLN A 324 -14.28 -7.83 -34.80
C GLN A 324 -13.65 -8.07 -33.42
N LEU A 325 -14.13 -9.05 -32.66
CA LEU A 325 -13.59 -9.36 -31.34
C LEU A 325 -12.14 -9.87 -31.45
N ASN A 326 -11.21 -9.11 -30.91
CA ASN A 326 -9.81 -9.51 -30.79
C ASN A 326 -9.57 -10.23 -29.44
N THR A 327 -9.32 -11.53 -29.48
CA THR A 327 -9.06 -12.37 -28.30
C THR A 327 -7.58 -12.49 -27.94
N ARG A 328 -6.68 -11.78 -28.64
CA ARG A 328 -5.24 -11.81 -28.35
C ARG A 328 -4.96 -11.10 -27.02
N MET A 329 -4.34 -11.81 -26.08
CA MET A 329 -3.91 -11.23 -24.81
C MET A 329 -2.70 -10.30 -25.01
N GLY A 330 -2.69 -9.17 -24.27
CA GLY A 330 -1.64 -8.15 -24.35
C GLY A 330 -1.80 -7.19 -25.53
N GLY A 331 -0.72 -6.48 -25.88
CA GLY A 331 -0.70 -5.50 -26.97
C GLY A 331 -0.53 -4.06 -26.49
N VAL A 332 -0.44 -3.13 -27.45
CA VAL A 332 -0.33 -1.69 -27.16
C VAL A 332 -1.62 -1.25 -26.45
N PRO A 333 -1.54 -0.55 -25.31
CA PRO A 333 -2.75 -0.09 -24.62
C PRO A 333 -3.58 0.79 -25.55
N VAL A 334 -4.90 0.61 -25.49
CA VAL A 334 -5.83 1.50 -26.19
C VAL A 334 -5.70 2.88 -25.56
N LYS A 335 -5.06 3.82 -26.26
CA LYS A 335 -5.08 5.23 -25.89
C LYS A 335 -6.47 5.76 -26.19
N MET A 336 -7.32 5.84 -25.18
CA MET A 336 -8.57 6.60 -25.28
C MET A 336 -8.18 8.06 -25.54
N PRO A 337 -8.67 8.71 -26.61
CA PRO A 337 -8.51 10.14 -26.78
C PRO A 337 -9.32 10.82 -25.70
N ILE A 338 -8.67 11.18 -24.59
CA ILE A 338 -9.22 12.13 -23.64
C ILE A 338 -8.81 13.49 -24.22
N GLU A 339 -9.75 14.19 -24.84
CA GLU A 339 -9.56 15.60 -25.17
C GLU A 339 -9.26 16.33 -23.85
N GLN A 340 -8.09 16.96 -23.77
CA GLN A 340 -7.63 17.71 -22.59
C GLN A 340 -8.32 19.06 -22.48
#